data_AF-A0A659UK37-F1
#
_entry.id   AF-A0A659UK37-F1
#
_cell.length_a   1.000
_cell.length_b   1.000
_cell.length_c   1.000
_cell.angle_alpha   90.00
_cell.angle_beta   90.00
_cell.angle_gamma   90.00
#
_symmetry.space_group_name_H-M   'P 1'
#
loop_
_entity.id
_entity.type
_entity.pdbx_description
1 polymer ?
#
loop_
_entity_poly.entity_id
_entity_poly.type
_entity_poly.pdbx_seq_one_letter_code
_entity_poly.pdbx_strand_id
1 'polypeptide(L)' 'MTDTPAPRHIPDRLDKPLSSAIFSWEALLVVVAIAIFAINSFASPYFLDPYSLSD' A
#
# COMPACT_ATOMS: atom_id res chain seq x y z
N MET A 1 -18.56 49.64 -13.92
CA MET A 1 -18.77 48.24 -14.36
C MET A 1 -17.96 47.37 -13.41
N THR A 2 -18.64 46.70 -12.48
CA THR A 2 -18.02 45.89 -11.42
C THR A 2 -17.85 44.46 -11.93
N ASP A 3 -16.62 44.06 -12.23
CA ASP A 3 -16.27 42.70 -12.63
C ASP A 3 -16.39 41.78 -11.40
N THR A 4 -17.35 40.84 -11.44
CA THR A 4 -17.53 39.86 -10.37
C THR A 4 -16.68 38.64 -10.72
N PRO A 5 -15.65 38.29 -9.93
CA PRO A 5 -14.76 37.18 -10.28
C PRO A 5 -15.55 35.87 -10.24
N ALA A 6 -15.50 35.13 -11.35
CA ALA A 6 -16.16 33.83 -11.47
C ALA A 6 -15.67 32.86 -10.37
N PRO A 7 -16.55 32.02 -9.81
CA PRO A 7 -16.19 31.08 -8.75
C PRO A 7 -15.13 30.10 -9.25
N ARG A 8 -13.99 30.03 -8.53
CA ARG A 8 -12.87 29.16 -8.85
C ARG A 8 -13.19 27.73 -8.39
N HIS A 9 -13.37 26.80 -9.32
CA HIS A 9 -13.55 25.39 -9.01
C HIS A 9 -12.20 24.76 -8.65
N ILE A 10 -11.95 24.51 -7.37
CA ILE A 10 -10.78 23.74 -6.93
C ILE A 10 -11.17 22.26 -7.02
N PRO A 11 -10.56 21.46 -7.91
CA PRO A 11 -10.85 20.04 -7.98
C PRO A 11 -10.41 19.40 -6.67
N ASP A 12 -11.35 18.74 -6.00
CA ASP A 12 -11.07 17.98 -4.81
C ASP A 12 -10.19 16.78 -5.19
N ARG A 13 -8.94 16.80 -4.72
CA ARG A 13 -7.95 15.74 -4.95
C ARG A 13 -7.81 14.82 -3.74
N LEU A 14 -8.59 15.04 -2.68
CA LEU A 14 -8.49 14.31 -1.43
C LEU A 14 -9.16 12.92 -1.46
N ASP A 15 -9.85 12.57 -2.54
CA ASP A 15 -10.59 11.30 -2.68
C ASP A 15 -9.71 10.07 -2.96
N LYS A 16 -8.46 10.26 -3.42
CA LYS A 16 -7.62 9.14 -3.89
C LYS A 16 -6.37 8.80 -3.06
N PRO A 17 -6.23 9.12 -1.76
CA PRO A 17 -5.01 8.78 -1.01
C PRO A 17 -4.85 7.26 -0.90
N LEU A 18 -5.94 6.53 -0.68
CA LEU A 18 -5.89 5.07 -0.57
C LEU A 18 -5.60 4.40 -1.92
N SER A 19 -6.19 4.91 -3.00
CA SER A 19 -5.94 4.40 -4.35
C SER A 19 -4.49 4.69 -4.78
N SER A 20 -3.98 5.90 -4.48
CA SER A 20 -2.57 6.24 -4.72
C SER A 20 -1.63 5.36 -3.91
N ALA A 21 -1.95 5.04 -2.65
CA ALA A 21 -1.14 4.17 -1.81
C ALA A 21 -1.06 2.75 -2.35
N ILE A 22 -2.16 2.20 -2.87
CA ILE A 22 -2.21 0.84 -3.47
C ILE A 22 -1.42 0.77 -4.78
N PHE A 23 -1.38 1.85 -5.56
CA PHE A 23 -0.59 1.92 -6.81
C PHE A 23 0.83 2.46 -6.62
N SER A 24 1.25 2.73 -5.38
CA SER A 24 2.62 3.14 -5.07
C SER A 24 3.58 1.96 -5.12
N TRP A 25 4.85 2.26 -5.35
CA TRP A 25 5.95 1.31 -5.21
C TRP A 25 5.99 0.63 -3.84
N GLU A 26 5.58 1.33 -2.78
CA GLU A 26 5.48 0.76 -1.43
C GLU A 26 4.49 -0.41 -1.36
N ALA A 27 3.32 -0.31 -1.99
CA ALA A 27 2.35 -1.40 -2.02
C ALA A 27 2.87 -2.60 -2.82
N LEU A 28 3.60 -2.36 -3.90
CA LEU A 28 4.29 -3.43 -4.64
C LEU A 28 5.26 -4.19 -3.72
N LEU A 29 6.09 -3.46 -2.96
CA LEU A 29 7.04 -4.06 -2.03
C LEU A 29 6.34 -4.88 -0.93
N VAL A 30 5.25 -4.36 -0.37
CA VAL A 30 4.45 -5.07 0.65
C VAL A 30 3.85 -6.36 0.08
N VAL A 31 3.27 -6.31 -1.12
CA VAL A 31 2.70 -7.49 -1.79
C VAL A 31 3.79 -8.52 -2.08
N VAL A 32 4.94 -8.09 -2.59
CA VAL A 32 6.09 -8.97 -2.84
C VAL A 32 6.58 -9.63 -1.54
N ALA A 33 6.71 -8.86 -0.46
CA ALA A 33 7.09 -9.40 0.84
C ALA A 33 6.08 -10.49 1.29
N ILE A 34 4.79 -10.17 1.31
CA ILE A 34 3.74 -11.13 1.68
C ILE A 34 3.81 -12.40 0.82
N ALA A 35 3.97 -12.25 -0.50
CA ALA A 35 4.06 -13.39 -1.41
C ALA A 35 5.26 -14.29 -1.11
N ILE A 36 6.45 -13.70 -0.88
CA ILE A 36 7.65 -14.44 -0.53
C ILE A 36 7.45 -15.19 0.79
N PHE A 37 6.96 -14.51 1.84
CA PHE A 37 6.71 -15.14 3.14
C PHE A 37 5.68 -16.27 3.04
N ALA A 38 4.58 -16.08 2.31
CA ALA A 38 3.55 -17.09 2.13
C ALA A 38 4.09 -18.33 1.40
N ILE A 39 4.76 -18.14 0.25
CA ILE A 39 5.34 -19.24 -0.54
C ILE A 39 6.36 -20.01 0.31
N ASN A 40 7.24 -19.32 1.04
CA ASN A 40 8.24 -19.97 1.88
C ASN A 40 7.60 -20.70 3.07
N SER A 41 6.50 -20.19 3.63
CA SER A 41 5.76 -20.87 4.71
C SER A 41 5.10 -22.16 4.24
N PHE A 42 4.63 -22.21 2.99
CA PHE A 42 4.12 -23.46 2.41
C PHE A 42 5.23 -24.45 2.06
N ALA A 43 6.39 -23.96 1.63
CA ALA A 43 7.54 -24.81 1.33
C ALA A 43 8.21 -25.36 2.60
N SER A 44 8.20 -24.60 3.69
CA SER A 44 8.77 -24.98 4.99
C SER A 44 7.79 -24.64 6.13
N PRO A 45 7.08 -25.65 6.69
CA PRO A 45 5.98 -25.45 7.64
C PRO A 45 6.34 -24.76 8.97
N TYR A 46 7.62 -24.46 9.22
CA TYR A 46 8.11 -23.75 10.41
C TYR A 46 8.80 -22.42 10.10
N PHE A 47 8.74 -21.94 8.85
CA PHE A 47 9.43 -20.70 8.44
C PHE A 47 9.03 -19.46 9.26
N LEU A 48 7.81 -19.43 9.78
CA LEU A 48 7.28 -18.35 10.62
C LEU A 48 7.31 -18.69 12.12
N ASP A 49 7.80 -19.87 12.49
CA ASP A 49 7.82 -20.29 13.88
C ASP A 49 8.99 -19.61 14.63
N PRO A 50 8.72 -18.86 15.71
CA PRO A 50 9.76 -18.12 16.43
C PRO A 50 10.65 -19.03 17.29
N TYR A 51 10.24 -20.27 17.56
CA TYR A 51 10.99 -21.23 18.37
C TYR A 51 11.99 -22.05 17.53
N SER A 52 11.91 -21.96 16.20
CA SER A 52 12.85 -22.58 15.24
C SER A 52 14.28 -22.05 15.34
N LEU A 53 14.49 -20.94 16.06
CA LEU A 53 15.80 -20.34 16.35
C LEU A 53 16.38 -20.78 17.71
N SER A 54 15.58 -21.49 18.52
CA SER A 54 15.90 -21.82 19.90
C SER A 54 16.48 -23.23 20.09
N ASP A 55 16.63 -23.99 19.01
CA ASP A 55 17.40 -25.24 18.96
C ASP A 55 18.83 -24.95 18.50
#